data_AF-A0A4Y7RPP0-F1
#
_entry.id   AF-A0A4Y7RPP0-F1
#
_cell.length_a   1.000
_cell.length_b   1.000
_cell.length_c   1.000
_cell.angle_alpha   90.00
_cell.angle_beta   90.00
_cell.angle_gamma   90.00
#
_symmetry.space_group_name_H-M   'P 1'
#
loop_
_entity.id
_entity.type
_entity.pdbx_description
1 polymer ?
#
loop_
_entity_poly.entity_id
_entity_poly.type
_entity_poly.pdbx_seq_one_letter_code
_entity_poly.pdbx_strand_id
1 'polypeptide(L)'
;MLKYIDDYTVKARVAPFFLALLPALFVLYLWAPKAYEIKIGIGTAILSITISLISAQVGRNSGKRKEVELWKSWGGAPTTRLLRHSNIEFNSLQRTRNHKKLQLMIPDIKIPTFEEEQNNPKLADETYEACVKYLISKTRDADKYPLIYKENVNYGFLRNLWGLKNFGISISILSIILSCLYIGINWFKALYISPESIIVLLLCVVALLSWIFWIKPDKVRIAAEAYAERLLECCETIE
;
A
#
# COMPACT_ATOMS: atom_id res chain seq x y z
N MET A 1 -6.53 1.04 -23.48
CA MET A 1 -5.92 2.04 -22.57
C MET A 1 -6.59 2.04 -21.19
N LEU A 2 -7.93 2.07 -21.09
CA LEU A 2 -8.69 1.97 -19.82
C LEU A 2 -8.48 0.66 -19.03
N LYS A 3 -8.07 -0.44 -19.68
CA LYS A 3 -7.79 -1.73 -19.03
C LYS A 3 -6.54 -1.73 -18.12
N TYR A 4 -5.70 -0.70 -18.18
CA TYR A 4 -4.47 -0.57 -17.38
C TYR A 4 -4.63 0.29 -16.12
N ILE A 5 -5.75 0.99 -15.98
CA ILE A 5 -6.10 1.74 -14.77
C ILE A 5 -7.33 1.07 -14.17
N ASP A 6 -7.11 -0.10 -13.59
CA ASP A 6 -8.13 -0.80 -12.81
C ASP A 6 -8.31 -0.12 -11.44
N ASP A 7 -9.44 -0.40 -10.79
CA ASP A 7 -9.79 0.14 -9.47
C ASP A 7 -8.68 -0.11 -8.42
N TYR A 8 -8.05 -1.29 -8.49
CA TYR A 8 -6.92 -1.64 -7.64
C TYR A 8 -5.74 -0.69 -7.84
N THR A 9 -5.37 -0.43 -9.09
CA THR A 9 -4.24 0.42 -9.46
C THR A 9 -4.48 1.84 -8.97
N VAL A 10 -5.69 2.36 -9.14
CA VAL A 10 -6.05 3.69 -8.63
C VAL A 10 -5.91 3.74 -7.10
N LYS A 11 -6.62 2.86 -6.39
CA LYS A 11 -6.70 2.91 -4.93
C LYS A 11 -5.38 2.53 -4.27
N ALA A 12 -4.74 1.44 -4.69
CA ALA A 12 -3.57 0.90 -4.02
C ALA A 12 -2.24 1.51 -4.49
N ARG A 13 -2.16 2.06 -5.72
CA ARG A 13 -0.86 2.50 -6.30
C ARG A 13 -0.81 3.99 -6.61
N VAL A 14 -1.84 4.53 -7.25
CA VAL A 14 -1.89 5.94 -7.66
C VAL A 14 -2.19 6.85 -6.47
N ALA A 15 -3.21 6.53 -5.67
CA ALA A 15 -3.62 7.37 -4.54
C ALA A 15 -2.50 7.62 -3.50
N PRO A 16 -1.69 6.62 -3.06
CA PRO A 16 -0.57 6.88 -2.15
C PRO A 16 0.45 7.89 -2.68
N PHE A 17 0.71 7.88 -4.00
CA PHE A 17 1.65 8.80 -4.61
C PHE A 17 1.11 10.22 -4.65
N PHE A 18 -0.15 10.41 -5.02
CA PHE A 18 -0.77 11.72 -4.99
C PHE A 18 -0.90 12.28 -3.56
N LEU A 19 -1.14 11.42 -2.57
CA LEU A 19 -1.07 11.83 -1.16
C LEU A 19 0.34 12.33 -0.76
N ALA A 20 1.40 11.72 -1.28
CA ALA A 20 2.77 12.18 -1.05
C ALA A 20 3.09 13.51 -1.76
N LEU A 21 2.48 13.77 -2.92
CA LEU A 21 2.62 15.02 -3.66
C LEU A 21 1.70 16.15 -3.18
N LEU A 22 0.70 15.83 -2.37
CA LEU A 22 -0.36 16.76 -1.96
C LEU A 22 0.19 18.11 -1.42
N PRO A 23 1.24 18.15 -0.56
CA PRO A 23 1.81 19.41 -0.10
C PRO A 23 2.36 20.29 -1.23
N ALA A 24 3.02 19.68 -2.21
CA ALA A 24 3.57 20.43 -3.35
C ALA A 24 2.46 21.03 -4.23
N LEU A 25 1.32 20.33 -4.34
CA LEU A 25 0.15 20.85 -5.08
C LEU A 25 -0.46 22.07 -4.38
N PHE A 26 -0.49 22.09 -3.05
CA PHE A 26 -0.94 23.27 -2.28
C PHE A 26 0.02 24.45 -2.46
N VAL A 27 1.33 24.21 -2.54
CA VAL A 27 2.30 25.28 -2.76
C VAL A 27 2.25 25.80 -4.18
N LEU A 28 2.07 24.92 -5.17
CA LEU A 28 1.87 25.34 -6.56
C LEU A 28 0.68 26.30 -6.69
N TYR A 29 -0.34 26.14 -5.84
CA TYR A 29 -1.50 27.03 -5.78
C TYR A 29 -1.15 28.47 -5.44
N LEU A 30 -0.21 28.65 -4.50
CA LEU A 30 0.26 29.98 -4.11
C LEU A 30 1.16 30.61 -5.18
N TRP A 31 2.10 29.83 -5.72
CA TRP A 31 3.16 30.37 -6.58
C TRP A 31 2.77 30.50 -8.06
N ALA A 32 1.80 29.71 -8.53
CA ALA A 32 1.38 29.69 -9.92
C ALA A 32 -0.15 29.70 -10.06
N PRO A 33 -0.85 30.76 -9.58
CA PRO A 33 -2.32 30.82 -9.64
C PRO A 33 -2.87 30.73 -11.08
N LYS A 34 -2.11 31.19 -12.08
CA LYS A 34 -2.48 31.06 -13.50
C LYS A 34 -2.36 29.63 -14.04
N ALA A 35 -1.65 28.73 -13.37
CA ALA A 35 -1.57 27.32 -13.78
C ALA A 35 -2.93 26.61 -13.65
N TYR A 36 -3.85 27.14 -12.84
CA TYR A 36 -5.20 26.62 -12.67
C TYR A 36 -6.17 27.07 -13.77
N GLU A 37 -5.81 28.13 -14.51
CA GLU A 37 -6.59 28.65 -15.62
C GLU A 37 -6.31 27.92 -16.95
N ILE A 38 -5.41 26.93 -16.94
CA ILE A 38 -5.06 26.13 -18.12
C ILE A 38 -6.31 25.39 -18.60
N LYS A 39 -6.75 25.70 -19.83
CA LYS A 39 -7.82 24.96 -20.51
C LYS A 39 -7.41 23.50 -20.65
N ILE A 40 -8.28 22.61 -20.17
CA ILE A 40 -8.08 21.16 -20.29
C ILE A 40 -8.08 20.81 -21.78
N GLY A 41 -6.93 20.37 -22.29
CA GLY A 41 -6.73 19.93 -23.66
C GLY A 41 -6.14 18.53 -23.73
N ILE A 42 -5.96 18.01 -24.95
CA ILE A 42 -5.41 16.66 -25.17
C ILE A 42 -4.02 16.52 -24.51
N GLY A 43 -3.18 17.58 -24.55
CA GLY A 43 -1.87 17.58 -23.90
C GLY A 43 -1.92 17.44 -22.38
N THR A 44 -2.85 18.12 -21.69
CA THR A 44 -3.01 17.98 -20.24
C THR A 44 -3.56 16.61 -19.86
N ALA A 45 -4.48 16.06 -20.66
CA ALA A 45 -5.02 14.71 -20.43
C ALA A 45 -3.94 13.62 -20.60
N ILE A 46 -3.11 13.72 -21.64
CA ILE A 46 -1.98 12.80 -21.84
C ILE A 46 -1.01 12.88 -20.66
N LEU A 47 -0.64 14.10 -20.24
CA LEU A 47 0.26 14.31 -19.10
C LEU A 47 -0.30 13.69 -17.81
N SER A 48 -1.59 13.90 -17.52
CA SER A 48 -2.24 13.30 -16.36
C SER A 48 -2.20 11.77 -16.39
N ILE A 49 -2.50 11.15 -17.55
CA ILE A 49 -2.42 9.69 -17.72
C ILE A 49 -0.98 9.21 -17.50
N THR A 50 0.00 9.88 -18.09
CA THR A 50 1.43 9.52 -17.95
C THR A 50 1.88 9.60 -16.50
N ILE A 51 1.50 10.66 -15.77
CA ILE A 51 1.79 10.81 -14.34
C ILE A 51 1.11 9.70 -13.53
N SER A 52 -0.14 9.34 -13.84
CA SER A 52 -0.85 8.22 -13.19
C SER A 52 -0.16 6.87 -13.43
N LEU A 53 0.38 6.62 -14.62
CA LEU A 53 1.10 5.37 -14.90
C LEU A 53 2.46 5.32 -14.18
N ILE A 54 3.22 6.42 -14.20
CA ILE A 54 4.52 6.50 -13.50
C ILE A 54 4.32 6.39 -11.98
N SER A 55 3.35 7.11 -11.43
CA SER A 55 3.03 7.07 -10.00
C SER A 55 2.63 5.67 -9.53
N ALA A 56 1.85 4.94 -10.33
CA ALA A 56 1.50 3.55 -10.04
C ALA A 56 2.76 2.66 -9.94
N GLN A 57 3.75 2.87 -10.81
CA GLN A 57 4.98 2.12 -10.80
C GLN A 57 5.90 2.51 -9.63
N VAL A 58 6.04 3.81 -9.36
CA VAL A 58 6.86 4.33 -8.25
C VAL A 58 6.30 3.87 -6.90
N GLY A 59 4.99 4.03 -6.67
CA GLY A 59 4.32 3.57 -5.46
C GLY A 59 4.47 2.07 -5.25
N ARG A 60 4.26 1.27 -6.31
CA ARG A 60 4.43 -0.19 -6.26
C ARG A 60 5.86 -0.61 -5.94
N ASN A 61 6.85 -0.07 -6.66
CA ASN A 61 8.25 -0.46 -6.50
C ASN A 61 8.78 -0.08 -5.12
N SER A 62 8.42 1.10 -4.62
CA SER A 62 8.79 1.54 -3.27
C SER A 62 8.15 0.67 -2.20
N GLY A 63 6.86 0.33 -2.33
CA GLY A 63 6.19 -0.60 -1.42
C GLY A 63 6.80 -2.02 -1.45
N LYS A 64 7.11 -2.55 -2.64
CA LYS A 64 7.66 -3.91 -2.80
C LYS A 64 9.07 -4.08 -2.24
N ARG A 65 9.95 -3.09 -2.40
CA ARG A 65 11.30 -3.13 -1.77
C ARG A 65 11.19 -3.23 -0.25
N LYS A 66 10.27 -2.44 0.31
CA LYS A 66 9.98 -2.35 1.73
C LYS A 66 9.25 -3.58 2.29
N GLU A 67 8.47 -4.27 1.47
CA GLU A 67 7.79 -5.52 1.82
C GLU A 67 8.75 -6.60 2.30
N VAL A 68 9.86 -6.79 1.58
CA VAL A 68 10.84 -7.84 1.91
C VAL A 68 11.46 -7.60 3.29
N GLU A 69 11.79 -6.36 3.61
CA GLU A 69 12.31 -5.97 4.92
C GLU A 69 11.25 -6.19 6.02
N LEU A 70 10.01 -5.79 5.76
CA LEU A 70 8.89 -5.96 6.69
C LEU A 70 8.61 -7.44 6.98
N TRP A 71 8.48 -8.26 5.95
CA TRP A 71 8.23 -9.70 6.12
C TRP A 71 9.34 -10.37 6.91
N LYS A 72 10.61 -10.03 6.66
CA LYS A 72 11.72 -10.51 7.48
C LYS A 72 11.55 -10.11 8.95
N SER A 73 11.18 -8.86 9.22
CA SER A 73 10.93 -8.39 10.59
C SER A 73 9.74 -9.06 11.29
N TRP A 74 8.80 -9.61 10.52
CA TRP A 74 7.63 -10.32 11.04
C TRP A 74 7.83 -11.84 11.12
N GLY A 75 9.00 -12.35 10.73
CA GLY A 75 9.30 -13.78 10.68
C GLY A 75 8.74 -14.51 9.45
N GLY A 76 8.34 -13.78 8.41
CA GLY A 76 7.84 -14.31 7.14
C GLY A 76 6.64 -13.53 6.59
N ALA A 77 6.19 -13.89 5.39
CA ALA A 77 4.93 -13.40 4.86
C ALA A 77 3.76 -13.87 5.77
N PRO A 78 2.80 -13.00 6.13
CA PRO A 78 1.72 -13.37 7.04
C PRO A 78 0.93 -14.61 6.60
N THR A 79 0.60 -14.73 5.30
CA THR A 79 -0.10 -15.91 4.75
C THR A 79 0.64 -17.23 4.99
N THR A 80 1.96 -17.23 4.82
CA THR A 80 2.82 -18.39 5.09
C THR A 80 2.90 -18.66 6.59
N ARG A 81 3.11 -17.59 7.37
CA ARG A 81 3.29 -17.67 8.82
C ARG A 81 2.05 -18.20 9.54
N LEU A 82 0.84 -17.85 9.11
CA LEU A 82 -0.42 -18.36 9.68
C LEU A 82 -0.67 -19.84 9.35
N LEU A 83 -0.05 -20.39 8.30
CA LEU A 83 -0.14 -21.81 7.94
C LEU A 83 0.86 -22.69 8.72
N ARG A 84 1.89 -22.11 9.34
CA ARG A 84 2.83 -22.86 10.17
C ARG A 84 2.13 -23.50 11.37
N HIS A 85 2.46 -24.75 11.68
CA HIS A 85 1.90 -25.43 12.85
C HIS A 85 2.29 -24.74 14.15
N SER A 86 3.50 -24.17 14.20
CA SER A 86 4.05 -23.42 15.33
C SER A 86 3.37 -22.06 15.58
N ASN A 87 2.53 -21.56 14.66
CA ASN A 87 1.87 -20.27 14.82
C ASN A 87 0.70 -20.34 15.82
N ILE A 88 0.68 -19.39 16.76
CA ILE A 88 -0.36 -19.26 17.80
C ILE A 88 -1.35 -18.12 17.56
N GLU A 89 -1.09 -17.27 16.56
CA GLU A 89 -1.93 -16.11 16.24
C GLU A 89 -3.17 -16.53 15.46
N PHE A 90 -3.04 -17.55 14.60
CA PHE A 90 -4.16 -18.15 13.87
C PHE A 90 -4.78 -19.32 14.63
N ASN A 91 -6.11 -19.43 14.59
CA ASN A 91 -6.84 -20.52 15.23
C ASN A 91 -6.37 -21.89 14.71
N SER A 92 -5.93 -22.77 15.62
CA SER A 92 -5.35 -24.07 15.28
C SER A 92 -6.34 -25.04 14.60
N LEU A 93 -7.62 -24.96 14.93
CA LEU A 93 -8.67 -25.78 14.30
C LEU A 93 -8.91 -25.31 12.86
N GLN A 94 -8.97 -24.01 12.63
CA GLN A 94 -9.07 -23.44 11.28
C GLN A 94 -7.83 -23.78 10.44
N ARG A 95 -6.62 -23.68 11.02
CA ARG A 95 -5.39 -24.10 10.34
C ARG A 95 -5.44 -25.56 9.90
N THR A 96 -5.86 -26.44 10.79
CA THR A 96 -5.98 -27.88 10.50
C THR A 96 -6.99 -28.13 9.37
N ARG A 97 -8.12 -27.42 9.35
CA ARG A 97 -9.11 -27.50 8.28
C ARG A 97 -8.54 -26.99 6.95
N ASN A 98 -7.81 -25.87 6.97
CA ASN A 98 -7.13 -25.33 5.80
C ASN A 98 -6.09 -26.30 5.25
N HIS A 99 -5.25 -26.90 6.10
CA HIS A 99 -4.29 -27.92 5.69
C HIS A 99 -4.97 -29.10 4.99
N LYS A 100 -6.07 -29.63 5.56
CA LYS A 100 -6.84 -30.71 4.95
C LYS A 100 -7.41 -30.31 3.58
N LYS A 101 -8.02 -29.13 3.49
CA LYS A 101 -8.64 -28.64 2.25
C LYS A 101 -7.59 -28.35 1.18
N LEU A 102 -6.44 -27.77 1.55
CA LEU A 102 -5.30 -27.56 0.66
C LEU A 102 -4.73 -28.88 0.13
N GLN A 103 -4.58 -29.89 0.99
CA GLN A 103 -4.13 -31.22 0.58
C GLN A 103 -5.08 -31.87 -0.43
N LEU A 104 -6.39 -31.65 -0.28
CA LEU A 104 -7.40 -32.13 -1.24
C LEU A 104 -7.37 -31.35 -2.56
N MET A 105 -7.17 -30.03 -2.50
CA MET A 105 -7.13 -29.16 -3.68
C MET A 105 -5.86 -29.32 -4.51
N ILE A 106 -4.74 -29.67 -3.87
CA ILE A 106 -3.43 -29.78 -4.49
C ILE A 106 -2.82 -31.14 -4.12
N PRO A 107 -3.30 -32.25 -4.72
CA PRO A 107 -2.85 -33.59 -4.34
C PRO A 107 -1.34 -33.82 -4.51
N ASP A 108 -0.71 -33.08 -5.42
CA ASP A 108 0.72 -33.17 -5.72
C ASP A 108 1.62 -32.50 -4.67
N ILE A 109 1.04 -31.70 -3.77
CA ILE A 109 1.76 -31.05 -2.68
C ILE A 109 1.43 -31.76 -1.37
N LYS A 110 2.45 -32.31 -0.71
CA LYS A 110 2.31 -32.83 0.65
C LYS A 110 2.38 -31.68 1.65
N ILE A 111 1.29 -31.42 2.37
CA ILE A 111 1.31 -30.49 3.49
C ILE A 111 2.19 -31.07 4.61
N PRO A 112 3.21 -30.35 5.11
CA PRO A 112 4.13 -30.88 6.11
C PRO A 112 3.41 -31.17 7.43
N THR A 113 3.84 -32.22 8.12
CA THR A 113 3.46 -32.45 9.53
C THR A 113 4.19 -31.48 10.47
N PHE A 114 3.79 -31.45 11.74
CA PHE A 114 4.50 -30.66 12.77
C PHE A 114 5.98 -31.06 12.87
N GLU A 115 6.29 -32.35 12.85
CA GLU A 115 7.66 -32.87 12.93
C GLU A 115 8.47 -32.52 11.68
N GLU A 116 7.86 -32.62 10.49
CA GLU A 116 8.50 -32.25 9.22
C GLU A 116 8.80 -30.74 9.16
N GLU A 117 7.86 -29.91 9.64
CA GLU A 117 8.06 -28.46 9.77
C GLU A 117 9.22 -28.13 10.70
N GLN A 118 9.34 -28.81 11.85
CA GLN A 118 10.46 -28.59 12.76
C GLN A 118 11.81 -29.02 12.17
N ASN A 119 11.84 -30.16 11.49
CA ASN A 119 13.06 -30.72 10.92
C ASN A 119 13.57 -29.91 9.71
N ASN A 120 12.67 -29.32 8.91
CA ASN A 120 13.04 -28.47 7.79
C ASN A 120 12.07 -27.29 7.60
N PRO A 121 12.20 -26.22 8.44
CA PRO A 121 11.30 -25.07 8.39
C PRO A 121 11.28 -24.36 7.05
N LYS A 122 12.41 -24.35 6.34
CA LYS A 122 12.54 -23.71 5.03
C LYS A 122 11.69 -24.42 3.97
N LEU A 123 11.77 -25.76 3.90
CA LEU A 123 10.97 -26.54 2.96
C LEU A 123 9.47 -26.45 3.29
N ALA A 124 9.13 -26.41 4.58
CA ALA A 124 7.75 -26.19 5.00
C ALA A 124 7.22 -24.83 4.53
N ASP A 125 8.00 -23.76 4.70
CA ASP A 125 7.65 -22.43 4.19
C ASP A 125 7.49 -22.40 2.67
N GLU A 126 8.40 -23.03 1.91
CA GLU A 126 8.30 -23.15 0.45
C GLU A 126 6.99 -23.88 0.04
N THR A 127 6.61 -24.91 0.79
CA THR A 127 5.36 -25.66 0.58
C THR A 127 4.14 -24.79 0.84
N TYR A 128 4.11 -24.08 1.97
CA TYR A 128 3.03 -23.16 2.30
C TYR A 128 2.93 -21.99 1.30
N GLU A 129 4.07 -21.45 0.84
CA GLU A 129 4.09 -20.42 -0.21
C GLU A 129 3.48 -20.92 -1.53
N ALA A 130 3.75 -22.17 -1.92
CA ALA A 130 3.13 -22.78 -3.09
C ALA A 130 1.61 -22.92 -2.93
N CYS A 131 1.15 -23.36 -1.75
CA CYS A 131 -0.28 -23.43 -1.42
C CYS A 131 -0.96 -22.05 -1.47
N VAL A 132 -0.33 -21.03 -0.88
CA VAL A 132 -0.83 -19.65 -0.90
C VAL A 132 -0.92 -19.12 -2.34
N LYS A 133 0.09 -19.37 -3.18
CA LYS A 133 0.04 -18.99 -4.61
C LYS A 133 -1.13 -19.64 -5.34
N TYR A 134 -1.41 -20.92 -5.05
CA TYR A 134 -2.58 -21.61 -5.59
C TYR A 134 -3.89 -20.95 -5.11
N LEU A 135 -4.05 -20.69 -3.81
CA LEU A 135 -5.23 -20.01 -3.27
C LEU A 135 -5.45 -18.64 -3.94
N ILE A 136 -4.40 -17.82 -4.04
CA ILE A 136 -4.46 -16.52 -4.73
C ILE A 136 -4.91 -16.69 -6.18
N SER A 137 -4.50 -17.76 -6.87
CA SER A 137 -4.93 -18.01 -8.25
C SER A 137 -6.44 -18.32 -8.36
N LYS A 138 -7.02 -18.93 -7.33
CA LYS A 138 -8.46 -19.27 -7.25
C LYS A 138 -9.33 -18.13 -6.75
N THR A 139 -8.75 -17.13 -6.09
CA THR A 139 -9.48 -16.00 -5.48
C THR A 139 -9.27 -14.66 -6.18
N ARG A 140 -8.85 -14.66 -7.46
CA ARG A 140 -8.58 -13.42 -8.22
C ARG A 140 -9.83 -12.64 -8.62
N ASP A 141 -10.97 -13.32 -8.71
CA ASP A 141 -12.24 -12.71 -9.09
C ASP A 141 -12.72 -11.78 -7.95
N ALA A 142 -12.67 -10.48 -8.18
CA ALA A 142 -13.02 -9.47 -7.19
C ALA A 142 -14.53 -9.42 -6.89
N ASP A 143 -15.37 -9.87 -7.83
CA ASP A 143 -16.81 -9.92 -7.65
C ASP A 143 -17.20 -11.16 -6.83
N LYS A 144 -16.51 -12.30 -7.05
CA LYS A 144 -16.69 -13.51 -6.24
C LYS A 144 -16.05 -13.41 -4.84
N TYR A 145 -14.92 -12.71 -4.71
CA TYR A 145 -14.16 -12.58 -3.46
C TYR A 145 -13.94 -11.11 -3.02
N PRO A 146 -15.02 -10.33 -2.81
CA PRO A 146 -14.92 -8.88 -2.58
C PRO A 146 -14.18 -8.52 -1.28
N LEU A 147 -14.29 -9.35 -0.24
CA LEU A 147 -13.61 -9.12 1.04
C LEU A 147 -12.09 -9.30 0.91
N ILE A 148 -11.62 -10.35 0.23
CA ILE A 148 -10.19 -10.55 -0.05
C ILE A 148 -9.67 -9.39 -0.89
N TYR A 149 -10.41 -9.00 -1.93
CA TYR A 149 -10.03 -7.88 -2.78
C TYR A 149 -9.88 -6.59 -1.99
N LYS A 150 -10.84 -6.27 -1.11
CA LYS A 150 -10.79 -5.07 -0.26
C LYS A 150 -9.58 -5.06 0.66
N GLU A 151 -9.26 -6.17 1.32
CA GLU A 151 -8.06 -6.25 2.17
C GLU A 151 -6.76 -6.18 1.35
N ASN A 152 -6.73 -6.76 0.15
CA ASN A 152 -5.57 -6.63 -0.74
C ASN A 152 -5.34 -5.19 -1.20
N VAL A 153 -6.42 -4.45 -1.49
CA VAL A 153 -6.35 -3.02 -1.81
C VAL A 153 -5.85 -2.22 -0.61
N ASN A 154 -6.38 -2.47 0.58
CA ASN A 154 -5.98 -1.79 1.82
C ASN A 154 -4.50 -2.05 2.15
N TYR A 155 -4.08 -3.32 2.11
CA TYR A 155 -2.68 -3.71 2.29
C TYR A 155 -1.77 -3.05 1.25
N GLY A 156 -2.16 -3.10 -0.02
CA GLY A 156 -1.43 -2.45 -1.11
C GLY A 156 -1.28 -0.95 -0.91
N PHE A 157 -2.35 -0.26 -0.51
CA PHE A 157 -2.37 1.17 -0.20
C PHE A 157 -1.38 1.50 0.93
N LEU A 158 -1.51 0.86 2.10
CA LEU A 158 -0.68 1.16 3.26
C LEU A 158 0.80 0.81 3.03
N ARG A 159 1.09 -0.31 2.37
CA ARG A 159 2.45 -0.70 2.01
C ARG A 159 3.09 0.30 1.05
N ASN A 160 2.37 0.71 0.01
CA ASN A 160 2.89 1.66 -0.98
C ASN A 160 3.05 3.06 -0.36
N LEU A 161 2.11 3.47 0.50
CA LEU A 161 2.18 4.71 1.25
C LEU A 161 3.41 4.70 2.18
N TRP A 162 3.63 3.63 2.96
CA TRP A 162 4.83 3.50 3.78
C TRP A 162 6.12 3.48 2.96
N GLY A 163 6.11 2.82 1.80
CA GLY A 163 7.23 2.85 0.85
C GLY A 163 7.58 4.26 0.36
N LEU A 164 6.61 5.17 0.33
CA LEU A 164 6.78 6.58 -0.03
C LEU A 164 7.09 7.48 1.16
N LYS A 165 7.28 6.95 2.38
CA LYS A 165 7.42 7.76 3.61
C LYS A 165 8.48 8.85 3.50
N ASN A 166 9.70 8.48 3.13
CA ASN A 166 10.79 9.45 3.03
C ASN A 166 10.50 10.50 1.94
N PHE A 167 9.93 10.08 0.81
CA PHE A 167 9.54 10.99 -0.26
C PHE A 167 8.46 11.98 0.19
N GLY A 168 7.40 11.51 0.84
CA GLY A 168 6.34 12.37 1.38
C GLY A 168 6.87 13.36 2.43
N ILE A 169 7.79 12.94 3.30
CA ILE A 169 8.46 13.83 4.27
C ILE A 169 9.25 14.92 3.54
N SER A 170 10.11 14.54 2.58
CA SER A 170 10.92 15.49 1.81
C SER A 170 10.06 16.51 1.06
N ILE A 171 9.00 16.05 0.39
CA ILE A 171 8.05 16.93 -0.32
C ILE A 171 7.34 17.87 0.67
N SER A 172 6.92 17.37 1.83
CA SER A 172 6.27 18.19 2.85
C SER A 172 7.20 19.27 3.40
N ILE A 173 8.46 18.94 3.71
CA ILE A 173 9.46 19.90 4.19
C ILE A 173 9.74 20.97 3.13
N LEU A 174 9.98 20.57 1.89
CA LEU A 174 10.20 21.52 0.79
C LEU A 174 9.00 22.46 0.62
N SER A 175 7.79 21.91 0.72
CA SER A 175 6.54 22.67 0.59
C SER A 175 6.36 23.69 1.72
N ILE A 176 6.71 23.32 2.96
CA ILE A 176 6.73 24.26 4.09
C ILE A 176 7.72 25.40 3.85
N ILE A 177 8.95 25.08 3.41
CA ILE A 177 9.97 26.09 3.10
C ILE A 177 9.46 27.07 2.03
N LEU A 178 8.91 26.56 0.93
CA LEU A 178 8.37 27.39 -0.16
C LEU A 178 7.16 28.22 0.28
N SER A 179 6.32 27.72 1.17
CA SER A 179 5.20 28.47 1.75
C SER A 179 5.69 29.62 2.62
N CYS A 180 6.67 29.36 3.51
CA CYS A 180 7.30 30.38 4.33
C CYS A 180 8.00 31.44 3.48
N LEU A 181 8.70 31.04 2.41
CA LEU A 181 9.33 31.97 1.48
C LEU A 181 8.30 32.86 0.77
N TYR A 182 7.17 32.30 0.33
CA TYR A 182 6.09 33.08 -0.28
C TYR A 182 5.57 34.16 0.67
N ILE A 183 5.26 33.77 1.92
CA ILE A 183 4.79 34.69 2.95
C ILE A 183 5.85 35.75 3.26
N GLY A 184 7.10 35.34 3.44
CA GLY A 184 8.21 36.24 3.74
C GLY A 184 8.49 37.27 2.65
N ILE A 185 8.40 36.87 1.37
CA ILE A 185 8.55 37.79 0.22
C ILE A 185 7.43 38.82 0.22
N ASN A 186 6.17 38.40 0.42
CA ASN A 186 5.05 39.33 0.45
C ASN A 186 5.15 40.29 1.64
N TRP A 187 5.52 39.77 2.83
CA TRP A 187 5.76 40.59 4.01
C TRP A 187 6.86 41.63 3.78
N PHE A 188 8.02 41.21 3.26
CA PHE A 188 9.15 42.11 2.98
C PHE A 188 8.81 43.20 1.95
N LYS A 189 7.97 42.87 0.96
CA LYS A 189 7.49 43.82 -0.05
C LYS A 189 6.29 44.67 0.42
N ALA A 190 5.89 44.57 1.69
CA ALA A 190 4.68 45.19 2.24
C ALA A 190 3.40 44.87 1.41
N LEU A 191 3.36 43.69 0.80
CA LEU A 191 2.21 43.16 0.08
C LEU A 191 1.25 42.44 1.03
N TYR A 192 0.00 42.31 0.59
CA TYR A 192 -1.03 41.59 1.33
C TYR A 192 -0.65 40.11 1.49
N ILE A 193 -0.66 39.63 2.74
CA ILE A 193 -0.51 38.21 3.06
C ILE A 193 -1.91 37.61 3.06
N SER A 194 -2.18 36.78 2.06
CA SER A 194 -3.50 36.19 1.90
C SER A 194 -3.75 35.09 2.96
N PRO A 195 -4.94 34.99 3.57
CA PRO A 195 -5.28 33.92 4.52
C PRO A 195 -5.04 32.52 3.95
N GLU A 196 -5.21 32.35 2.64
CA GLU A 196 -4.95 31.09 1.93
C GLU A 196 -3.49 30.66 2.07
N SER A 197 -2.53 31.59 2.08
CA SER A 197 -1.10 31.27 2.27
C SER A 197 -0.81 30.65 3.63
N ILE A 198 -1.50 31.11 4.68
CA ILE A 198 -1.41 30.54 6.03
C ILE A 198 -2.08 29.17 6.08
N ILE A 199 -3.26 29.01 5.46
CA ILE A 199 -3.94 27.72 5.38
C ILE A 199 -3.07 26.68 4.66
N VAL A 200 -2.46 27.04 3.52
CA VAL A 200 -1.55 26.15 2.78
C VAL A 200 -0.37 25.73 3.64
N LEU A 201 0.25 26.66 4.38
CA LEU A 201 1.34 26.35 5.31
C LEU A 201 0.87 25.34 6.37
N LEU A 202 -0.28 25.56 7.00
CA LEU A 202 -0.85 24.65 8.00
C LEU A 202 -1.14 23.27 7.42
N LEU A 203 -1.70 23.18 6.22
CA LEU A 203 -1.94 21.91 5.53
C LEU A 203 -0.63 21.16 5.25
N CYS A 204 0.44 21.86 4.85
CA CYS A 204 1.75 21.25 4.65
C CYS A 204 2.35 20.72 5.97
N VAL A 205 2.16 21.45 7.08
CA VAL A 205 2.57 21.00 8.42
C VAL A 205 1.77 19.77 8.85
N VAL A 206 0.44 19.77 8.70
CA VAL A 206 -0.40 18.60 9.00
C VAL A 206 0.02 17.39 8.17
N ALA A 207 0.29 17.59 6.87
CA ALA A 207 0.80 16.52 6.01
C ALA A 207 2.12 15.96 6.53
N LEU A 208 3.10 16.82 6.87
CA LEU A 208 4.38 16.38 7.46
C LEU A 208 4.18 15.56 8.74
N LEU A 209 3.34 16.05 9.66
CA LEU A 209 3.04 15.36 10.91
C LEU A 209 2.38 14.00 10.65
N SER A 210 1.49 13.90 9.66
CA SER A 210 0.88 12.62 9.27
C SER A 210 1.93 11.62 8.77
N TRP A 211 2.90 12.07 7.96
CA TRP A 211 3.99 11.23 7.47
C TRP A 211 4.89 10.72 8.60
N ILE A 212 5.19 11.57 9.57
CA ILE A 212 6.05 11.22 10.70
C ILE A 212 5.31 10.25 11.65
N PHE A 213 4.12 10.63 12.10
CA PHE A 213 3.44 9.98 13.23
C PHE A 213 2.40 8.93 12.84
N TRP A 214 1.71 9.09 11.72
CA TRP A 214 0.60 8.21 11.35
C TRP A 214 1.03 7.05 10.45
N ILE A 215 1.97 7.29 9.53
CA ILE A 215 2.42 6.30 8.53
C ILE A 215 3.53 5.43 9.14
N LYS A 216 3.15 4.29 9.73
CA LYS A 216 4.04 3.39 10.51
C LYS A 216 4.01 1.95 9.99
N PRO A 217 5.10 1.17 10.17
CA PRO A 217 5.17 -0.23 9.73
C PRO A 217 4.09 -1.12 10.37
N ASP A 218 3.70 -0.84 11.63
CA ASP A 218 2.68 -1.63 12.33
C ASP A 218 1.31 -1.61 11.63
N LYS A 219 0.94 -0.48 11.01
CA LYS A 219 -0.31 -0.40 10.23
C LYS A 219 -0.25 -1.25 8.97
N VAL A 220 0.92 -1.33 8.35
CA VAL A 220 1.15 -2.20 7.20
C VAL A 220 1.02 -3.66 7.62
N ARG A 221 1.52 -4.01 8.82
CA ARG A 221 1.40 -5.35 9.39
C ARG A 221 -0.05 -5.75 9.63
N ILE A 222 -0.83 -4.91 10.32
CA ILE A 222 -2.25 -5.18 10.62
C ILE A 222 -3.03 -5.45 9.33
N ALA A 223 -2.83 -4.64 8.29
CA ALA A 223 -3.50 -4.85 7.00
C ALA A 223 -3.01 -6.10 6.26
N ALA A 224 -1.72 -6.45 6.38
CA ALA A 224 -1.16 -7.67 5.81
C ALA A 224 -1.72 -8.93 6.49
N GLU A 225 -1.88 -8.89 7.81
CA GLU A 225 -2.48 -9.96 8.62
C GLU A 225 -3.97 -10.12 8.30
N ALA A 226 -4.73 -9.02 8.23
CA ALA A 226 -6.14 -9.06 7.82
C ALA A 226 -6.33 -9.66 6.42
N TYR A 227 -5.50 -9.27 5.44
CA TYR A 227 -5.52 -9.90 4.11
C TYR A 227 -5.22 -11.40 4.17
N ALA A 228 -4.22 -11.79 4.97
CA ALA A 228 -3.83 -13.19 5.09
C ALA A 228 -4.92 -14.04 5.72
N GLU A 229 -5.56 -13.56 6.79
CA GLU A 229 -6.71 -14.21 7.42
C GLU A 229 -7.86 -14.39 6.42
N ARG A 230 -8.27 -13.31 5.73
CA ARG A 230 -9.37 -13.40 4.75
C ARG A 230 -9.09 -14.38 3.62
N LEU A 231 -7.84 -14.44 3.15
CA LEU A 231 -7.44 -15.39 2.12
C LEU A 231 -7.55 -16.84 2.62
N LEU A 232 -7.10 -17.09 3.85
CA LEU A 232 -7.13 -18.42 4.45
C LEU A 232 -8.55 -18.85 4.87
N GLU A 233 -9.40 -17.93 5.34
CA GLU A 233 -10.82 -18.19 5.62
C GLU A 233 -11.57 -18.67 4.35
N CYS A 234 -11.22 -18.14 3.17
CA CYS A 234 -11.82 -18.58 1.91
C CYS A 234 -11.34 -19.95 1.44
N CYS A 235 -10.32 -20.55 2.07
CA CYS A 235 -9.86 -21.88 1.69
C CYS A 235 -10.99 -22.92 1.77
N GLU A 236 -11.88 -22.78 2.76
CA GLU A 236 -13.02 -23.70 2.94
C GLU A 236 -14.10 -23.53 1.87
N THR A 237 -14.24 -22.34 1.28
CA THR A 237 -15.32 -21.98 0.36
C THR A 237 -14.93 -22.08 -1.12
N ILE A 238 -13.67 -22.34 -1.42
CA ILE A 238 -13.22 -22.58 -2.80
C ILE A 238 -13.71 -23.96 -3.26
N GLU A 239 -14.39 -23.96 -4.41
CA GLU A 239 -14.84 -25.12 -5.18
C GLU A 239 -13.72 -25.65 -6.08
#